data_AF-A0A950V2T6-F1
#
_entry.id   AF-A0A950V2T6-F1
#
_cell.length_a   1.000
_cell.length_b   1.000
_cell.length_c   1.000
_cell.angle_alpha   90.00
_cell.angle_beta   90.00
_cell.angle_gamma   90.00
#
_symmetry.space_group_name_H-M   'P 1'
#
loop_
_entity.id
_entity.type
_entity.pdbx_description
1 polymer ?
#
loop_
_entity_poly.entity_id
_entity_poly.type
_entity_poly.pdbx_seq_one_letter_code
_entity_poly.pdbx_strand_id
1 'polypeptide(L)' 'MPRKHLRVKAGGLAGEKKTDVLNRLKTIRGVTDGIIKMVDEDVYCMQVLKQISAARASLDRVAR' A
#
# COMPACT_ATOMS: atom_id res chain seq x y z
N MET A 1 6.19 -0.02 -30.87
CA MET A 1 5.36 -1.15 -30.38
C MET A 1 4.31 -0.61 -29.40
N PRO A 2 3.06 -0.36 -29.80
CA PRO A 2 2.05 0.21 -28.90
C PRO A 2 1.49 -0.89 -27.99
N ARG A 3 1.71 -0.76 -26.67
CA ARG A 3 1.18 -1.66 -25.64
C ARG A 3 -0.36 -1.54 -25.61
N LYS A 4 -1.03 -2.45 -26.30
CA LYS A 4 -2.49 -2.53 -26.38
C LYS A 4 -3.08 -2.85 -25.00
N HIS A 5 -3.81 -1.88 -24.46
CA HIS A 5 -5.07 -2.05 -23.72
C HIS A 5 -5.09 -3.10 -22.60
N LEU A 6 -4.65 -2.70 -21.40
CA LEU A 6 -5.24 -3.27 -20.19
C LEU A 6 -6.62 -2.61 -19.97
N ARG A 7 -7.64 -3.08 -20.69
CA ARG A 7 -9.03 -2.68 -20.41
C ARG A 7 -9.57 -3.54 -19.26
N VAL A 8 -9.10 -3.29 -18.03
CA VAL A 8 -9.74 -3.90 -16.83
C VAL A 8 -11.10 -3.23 -16.63
N LYS A 9 -12.15 -3.81 -17.21
CA LYS A 9 -13.51 -3.62 -16.71
C LYS A 9 -14.13 -4.99 -16.47
N ALA A 10 -13.83 -5.55 -15.31
CA ALA A 10 -14.63 -6.57 -14.66
C ALA A 10 -14.83 -6.09 -13.21
N GLY A 11 -16.04 -5.60 -12.88
CA GLY A 11 -16.43 -5.24 -11.52
C GLY A 11 -15.48 -4.30 -10.77
N GLY A 12 -15.30 -3.06 -11.25
CA GLY A 12 -14.50 -2.07 -10.52
C GLY A 12 -15.12 -1.73 -9.17
N LEU A 13 -14.28 -1.55 -8.13
CA LEU A 13 -14.70 -0.95 -6.86
C LEU A 13 -15.50 0.33 -7.15
N ALA A 14 -16.79 0.34 -6.78
CA ALA A 14 -17.73 1.42 -7.05
C ALA A 14 -18.04 2.22 -5.78
N GLY A 15 -18.35 3.51 -5.95
CA GLY A 15 -18.82 4.38 -4.86
C GLY A 15 -17.87 4.49 -3.66
N GLU A 16 -18.44 4.57 -2.46
CA GLU A 16 -17.72 4.76 -1.19
C GLU A 16 -16.64 3.70 -0.92
N LYS A 17 -16.87 2.44 -1.31
CA LYS A 17 -15.88 1.35 -1.15
C LYS A 17 -14.59 1.63 -1.91
N LYS A 18 -14.68 2.25 -3.09
CA LYS A 18 -13.49 2.67 -3.86
C LYS A 18 -12.71 3.72 -3.09
N THR A 19 -13.40 4.70 -2.52
CA THR A 19 -12.79 5.81 -1.79
C THR A 19 -12.13 5.32 -0.50
N ASP A 20 -12.78 4.42 0.25
CA ASP A 20 -12.20 3.82 1.46
C ASP A 20 -10.94 3.00 1.14
N VAL A 21 -11.02 2.11 0.13
CA VAL A 21 -9.84 1.34 -0.31
C VAL A 21 -8.72 2.26 -0.77
N LEU A 22 -9.01 3.30 -1.55
CA LEU A 22 -8.01 4.28 -1.97
C LEU A 22 -7.37 5.02 -0.79
N ASN A 23 -8.15 5.41 0.21
CA ASN A 23 -7.63 6.09 1.39
C ASN A 23 -6.71 5.19 2.20
N ARG A 24 -7.10 3.94 2.43
CA ARG A 24 -6.24 2.95 3.11
C ARG A 24 -4.95 2.70 2.35
N LEU A 25 -5.02 2.57 1.02
CA LEU A 25 -3.83 2.41 0.18
C LEU A 25 -2.91 3.64 0.22
N LYS A 26 -3.44 4.86 0.30
CA LYS A 26 -2.64 6.08 0.51
C LYS A 26 -1.95 6.08 1.87
N THR A 27 -2.61 5.64 2.93
CA THR A 27 -1.99 5.48 4.24
C THR A 27 -0.84 4.47 4.18
N ILE A 28 -1.07 3.31 3.54
CA ILE A 28 -0.04 2.27 3.39
C ILE A 28 1.17 2.81 2.62
N ARG A 29 0.95 3.62 1.57
CA ARG A 29 2.04 4.30 0.87
C ARG A 29 2.90 5.14 1.82
N GLY A 30 2.30 5.95 2.69
CA GLY A 30 3.04 6.74 3.67
C GLY A 30 3.86 5.87 4.64
N VAL A 31 3.34 4.72 5.04
CA VAL A 31 4.10 3.74 5.85
C VAL A 31 5.29 3.20 5.06
N THR A 32 5.10 2.84 3.79
CA THR A 32 6.20 2.37 2.92
C THR A 32 7.26 3.44 2.71
N ASP A 33 6.87 4.69 2.47
CA ASP A 33 7.79 5.83 2.34
C ASP A 33 8.59 6.03 3.64
N GLY A 34 7.94 5.86 4.80
CA GLY A 34 8.60 5.87 6.11
C GLY A 34 9.61 4.73 6.28
N ILE A 35 9.29 3.51 5.83
CA ILE A 35 10.22 2.38 5.87
C ILE A 35 11.46 2.65 4.98
N ILE A 36 11.25 3.19 3.78
CA ILE A 36 12.35 3.55 2.87
C ILE A 36 13.29 4.55 3.57
N LYS A 37 12.73 5.60 4.17
CA LYS A 37 13.50 6.60 4.92
C LYS A 37 14.25 5.97 6.11
N MET A 38 13.63 5.06 6.85
CA MET A 38 14.30 4.37 7.96
C MET A 38 15.50 3.53 7.49
N VAL A 39 15.42 2.93 6.31
CA VAL A 39 16.54 2.18 5.73
C VAL A 39 17.64 3.13 5.25
N ASP A 40 17.26 4.24 4.61
CA ASP A 40 18.20 5.28 4.17
C ASP A 40 18.96 5.95 5.33
N GLU A 41 18.30 6.05 6.50
CA GLU A 41 18.87 6.60 7.74
C GLU A 41 19.54 5.52 8.64
N ASP A 42 19.79 4.30 8.13
CA ASP A 42 20.42 3.19 8.87
C ASP A 42 19.75 2.88 10.23
N VAL A 43 18.42 3.04 10.31
CA VAL A 43 17.67 2.78 11.54
C VAL A 43 17.74 1.30 11.90
N TYR A 44 17.84 1.03 13.21
CA TYR A 44 17.95 -0.33 13.76
C TYR A 44 16.92 -1.30 13.17
N CYS A 45 17.41 -2.44 12.68
CA CYS A 45 16.64 -3.43 11.93
C CYS A 45 15.34 -3.85 12.61
N MET A 46 15.30 -3.97 13.94
CA MET A 46 14.09 -4.35 14.66
C MET A 46 12.96 -3.32 14.50
N GLN A 47 13.29 -2.03 14.44
CA GLN A 47 12.30 -0.98 14.20
C GLN A 47 11.77 -1.04 12.77
N VAL A 48 12.65 -1.29 11.79
CA VAL A 48 12.28 -1.48 10.39
C VAL A 48 11.34 -2.68 10.24
N LEU A 49 11.67 -3.82 10.84
CA LEU A 49 10.82 -5.03 10.84
C LEU A 49 9.44 -4.81 11.47
N LYS A 50 9.38 -4.01 12.55
CA LYS A 50 8.12 -3.62 13.19
C LYS A 50 7.24 -2.80 12.23
N GLN A 51 7.82 -1.86 11.49
CA GLN A 51 7.07 -1.06 10.52
C GLN A 51 6.63 -1.88 9.31
N ILE A 52 7.46 -2.80 8.81
CA ILE A 52 7.08 -3.75 7.76
C ILE A 52 5.87 -4.60 8.20
N SER A 53 5.88 -5.07 9.45
CA SER A 53 4.77 -5.83 10.01
C SER A 53 3.48 -5.00 10.09
N ALA A 54 3.59 -3.71 10.44
CA ALA A 54 2.46 -2.78 10.42
C ALA A 54 1.90 -2.59 9.00
N ALA A 55 2.77 -2.38 8.00
CA ALA A 55 2.37 -2.25 6.60
C ALA A 55 1.62 -3.50 6.09
N ARG A 56 2.11 -4.70 6.45
CA ARG A 56 1.43 -5.96 6.12
C ARG A 56 0.05 -6.05 6.76
N ALA A 57 -0.06 -5.75 8.05
CA ALA A 57 -1.35 -5.76 8.75
C ALA A 57 -2.35 -4.75 8.13
N SER A 58 -1.88 -3.59 7.67
CA SER A 58 -2.72 -2.63 6.96
C SER A 58 -3.18 -3.13 5.59
N LEU A 59 -2.33 -3.82 4.84
CA LEU A 59 -2.71 -4.47 3.59
C LEU A 59 -3.76 -5.57 3.81
N ASP A 60 -3.57 -6.41 4.83
CA ASP A 60 -4.53 -7.47 5.18
C ASP A 60 -5.92 -6.90 5.53
N ARG A 61 -5.98 -5.67 6.08
CA ARG A 61 -7.25 -4.97 6.33
C ARG A 61 -7.94 -4.45 5.07
N VAL A 62 -7.21 -4.22 3.98
CA VAL A 62 -7.79 -3.81 2.69
C VAL A 62 -8.33 -5.01 1.92
N ALA A 63 -7.73 -6.18 2.11
CA ALA A 63 -8.13 -7.42 1.46
C ALA A 63 -9.37 -8.08 2.08
N ARG A 64 -9.90 -7.56 3.19
CA ARG A 64 -11.11 -8.05 3.87
C ARG A 64 -12.37 -7.29 3.47
#